data_AF-A0A1H3WHJ2-F1
#
_entry.id   AF-A0A1H3WHJ2-F1
#
_cell.length_a   1.000
_cell.length_b   1.000
_cell.length_c   1.000
_cell.angle_alpha   90.00
_cell.angle_beta   90.00
_cell.angle_gamma   90.00
#
_symmetry.space_group_name_H-M   'P 1'
#
loop_
_entity.id
_entity.type
_entity.pdbx_description
1 polymer ?
#
loop_
_entity_poly.entity_id
_entity_poly.type
_entity_poly.pdbx_seq_one_letter_code
_entity_poly.pdbx_strand_id
1 'polypeptide(L)' 'MTGSFFTVECADCGNEQTVFGKVSTTVNCAVCGSTLARPSGGQTAFEGDIVDTVEAR' A
#
# COMPACT_ATOMS: atom_id res chain seq x y z
N MET A 1 14.82 -4.42 -11.04
CA MET A 1 14.57 -3.50 -9.92
C MET A 1 13.59 -4.13 -8.96
N THR A 2 14.08 -4.58 -7.81
CA THR A 2 13.30 -5.13 -6.70
C THR A 2 12.22 -4.14 -6.27
N GLY A 3 10.98 -4.62 -6.03
CA GLY A 3 9.95 -3.79 -5.41
C GLY A 3 10.13 -3.78 -3.90
N SER A 4 9.87 -2.64 -3.26
CA SER A 4 9.89 -2.50 -1.80
C SER A 4 8.51 -2.77 -1.20
N PHE A 5 8.46 -3.08 0.08
CA PHE A 5 7.20 -3.17 0.83
C PHE A 5 7.01 -1.87 1.62
N PHE A 6 5.78 -1.38 1.65
CA PHE A 6 5.40 -0.14 2.30
C PHE A 6 4.32 -0.44 3.32
N THR A 7 4.44 0.07 4.53
CA THR A 7 3.34 0.05 5.50
C THR A 7 2.51 1.31 5.28
N VAL A 8 1.23 1.11 4.98
CA VAL A 8 0.27 2.18 4.67
C VAL A 8 -0.80 2.18 5.74
N GLU A 9 -1.03 3.33 6.35
CA GLU A 9 -2.14 3.55 7.28
C GLU A 9 -3.39 3.94 6.50
N CYS A 10 -4.49 3.25 6.79
CA CYS A 10 -5.79 3.56 6.21
C CYS A 10 -6.38 4.83 6.82
N ALA A 11 -6.58 5.87 6.02
CA ALA A 11 -7.17 7.14 6.46
C ALA A 11 -8.60 6.99 7.05
N ASP A 12 -9.39 6.00 6.61
CA ASP A 12 -10.76 5.81 7.08
C ASP A 12 -10.89 5.12 8.45
N CYS A 13 -9.99 4.20 8.78
CA CYS A 13 -10.13 3.35 9.98
C CYS A 13 -8.86 3.21 10.82
N GLY A 14 -7.75 3.84 10.42
CA GLY A 14 -6.45 3.77 11.10
C GLY A 14 -5.76 2.41 10.99
N ASN A 15 -6.25 1.50 10.15
CA ASN A 15 -5.61 0.20 9.99
C ASN A 15 -4.29 0.32 9.21
N GLU A 16 -3.20 -0.11 9.82
CA GLU A 16 -1.90 -0.24 9.16
C GLU A 16 -1.82 -1.55 8.38
N GLN A 17 -1.42 -1.47 7.11
CA GLN A 17 -1.28 -2.64 6.23
C GLN A 17 -0.02 -2.55 5.38
N THR A 18 0.74 -3.64 5.34
CA THR A 18 1.90 -3.76 4.45
C THR A 18 1.44 -4.08 3.02
N VAL A 19 1.83 -3.23 2.07
CA VAL A 19 1.49 -3.32 0.65
C VAL A 19 2.77 -3.31 -0.19
N PHE A 20 2.79 -4.09 -1.26
CA PHE A 20 3.94 -4.14 -2.18
C PHE A 20 3.96 -2.90 -3.10
N GLY A 21 5.10 -2.25 -3.27
CA GLY A 21 5.24 -1.02 -4.06
C GLY A 21 4.99 -1.14 -5.56
N LYS A 22 4.79 -2.36 -6.08
CA LYS A 22 4.44 -2.62 -7.49
C LYS A 22 3.22 -3.53 -7.55
N VAL A 23 2.09 -3.05 -7.04
CA VAL A 23 0.83 -3.79 -7.16
C VAL A 23 0.41 -3.85 -8.63
N SER A 24 -0.06 -5.02 -9.07
CA SER A 24 -0.68 -5.20 -10.40
C SER A 24 -2.20 -5.06 -10.35
N THR A 25 -2.77 -5.01 -9.15
CA THR A 25 -4.21 -4.97 -8.87
C THR A 25 -4.48 -3.98 -7.74
N THR A 26 -5.70 -3.46 -7.69
CA THR A 26 -6.15 -2.63 -6.57
C THR A 26 -6.08 -3.41 -5.26
N VAL A 27 -5.48 -2.81 -4.24
CA VAL A 27 -5.44 -3.36 -2.88
C VAL A 27 -6.41 -2.58 -2.01
N ASN A 28 -7.31 -3.30 -1.36
CA ASN A 28 -8.28 -2.73 -0.43
C ASN A 28 -7.87 -3.04 1.01
N CYS A 29 -8.22 -2.13 1.91
CA CYS A 29 -8.05 -2.31 3.34
C CYS A 29 -8.78 -3.59 3.80
N ALA A 30 -8.08 -4.44 4.54
CA ALA A 30 -8.66 -5.69 5.03
C ALA A 30 -9.73 -5.48 6.11
N VAL A 31 -9.81 -4.27 6.69
CA VAL A 31 -10.75 -3.94 7.78
C VAL A 31 -12.01 -3.27 7.25
N CYS A 32 -11.88 -2.13 6.55
CA CYS A 32 -13.04 -1.36 6.07
C CYS A 32 -13.34 -1.54 4.58
N GLY A 33 -12.44 -2.15 3.81
CA GLY A 33 -12.60 -2.35 2.37
C GLY A 33 -12.33 -1.11 1.49
N SER A 34 -11.91 0.03 2.06
CA SER A 34 -11.52 1.20 1.26
C SER A 34 -10.25 0.93 0.45
N THR A 35 -10.06 1.66 -0.64
CA THR A 35 -8.87 1.45 -1.49
C THR A 35 -7.63 2.03 -0.82
N LEU A 36 -6.60 1.20 -0.65
CA LEU A 36 -5.30 1.61 -0.10
C LEU A 36 -4.27 1.87 -1.19
N ALA A 37 -4.32 1.10 -2.27
CA ALA A 37 -3.35 1.19 -3.34
C ALA A 37 -3.96 0.85 -4.71
N ARG A 38 -3.59 1.60 -5.74
CA ARG A 38 -3.97 1.35 -7.14
C ARG A 38 -2.74 1.12 -8.02
N PRO A 39 -2.81 0.20 -8.99
CA PRO A 39 -1.75 0.00 -9.96
C PRO A 39 -1.67 1.20 -10.91
N SER A 40 -0.47 1.77 -11.08
CA SER A 40 -0.23 2.90 -12.00
C SER A 40 1.01 2.64 -12.87
N GLY A 41 0.83 1.99 -14.03
CA GLY A 41 1.86 1.93 -15.07
C GLY A 41 3.25 1.41 -14.64
N GLY A 42 3.31 0.49 -13.66
CA GLY A 42 4.56 -0.06 -13.13
C GLY A 42 5.01 0.54 -11.78
N GLN A 43 4.24 1.49 -11.25
CA GLN A 43 4.32 2.01 -9.88
C GLN A 43 2.98 1.81 -9.16
N THR A 44 2.96 2.09 -7.87
CA THR A 44 1.75 2.01 -7.04
C THR A 44 1.38 3.40 -6.56
N ALA A 45 0.13 3.79 -6.78
CA ALA A 45 -0.45 4.99 -6.18
C ALA A 45 -1.10 4.60 -4.85
N PHE A 46 -0.58 5.13 -3.75
CA PHE A 46 -1.14 4.92 -2.41
C PHE A 46 -2.17 6.01 -2.09
N GLU A 47 -3.30 5.63 -1.50
CA GLU A 47 -4.39 6.54 -1.07
C GLU A 47 -4.37 6.82 0.44
N GLY A 48 -3.56 6.08 1.21
CA GLY A 48 -3.32 6.31 2.63
C GLY A 48 -1.93 6.87 2.91
N ASP A 49 -1.65 7.13 4.18
CA ASP A 49 -0.36 7.64 4.64
C ASP A 49 0.67 6.52 4.71
N ILE A 50 1.85 6.72 4.11
CA ILE A 50 2.95 5.76 4.19
C ILE A 50 3.66 5.99 5.52
N VAL A 51 3.45 5.08 6.47
CA VAL A 51 4.03 5.15 7.82
C VAL A 51 5.43 4.53 7.88
N ASP A 52 5.72 3.51 7.06
CA ASP A 52 7.05 2.89 7.03
C ASP A 52 7.39 2.30 5.65
N THR A 53 8.69 2.14 5.37
CA THR A 53 9.17 1.43 4.20
C THR A 53 10.03 0.26 4.67
N VAL A 54 9.51 -0.96 4.48
CA VAL A 54 10.23 -2.18 4.82
C VAL A 54 11.23 -2.45 3.70
N GLU A 55 12.44 -1.94 3.88
CA GLU A 55 13.58 -2.29 3.03
C GLU A 55 14.04 -3.70 3.40
N ALA A 56 13.87 -4.64 2.47
CA ALA A 56 14.44 -5.98 2.62
C ALA A 56 15.97 -5.84 2.59
N ARG A 57 16.58 -6.06 3.75
CA ARG A 57 18.04 -6.09 3.96
C ARG A 57 18.68 -7.30 3.30
#